data_AF-R9X8W4-F1
#
_entry.id   AF-R9X8W4-F1
#
_cell.length_a   1.000
_cell.length_b   1.000
_cell.length_c   1.000
_cell.angle_alpha   90.00
_cell.angle_beta   90.00
_cell.angle_gamma   90.00
#
_symmetry.space_group_name_H-M   'P 1'
#
loop_
_entity.id
_entity.type
_entity.pdbx_description
1 polymer ?
#
loop_
_entity_poly.entity_id
_entity_poly.type
_entity_poly.pdbx_seq_one_letter_code
_entity_poly.pdbx_strand_id
1 'polypeptide(L)'
;MARRPVDVPIPASPQPPFPIVTDYVDIVAGFGRGSSELGIPTANVPIEQLPDEVNELATGVYFGWARVRPRADQEAKIHHRHDGSEVIYNYGSQLSEIELGVFPIVLSVGWNPFYNNSKKTVELHILHDFKEDFYGAKIKFNFLGYIRPELNYTTKEALIEDIHTDIKIASEVLHSDAYASLKSQL
;
A
#
# COMPACT_ATOMS: atom_id res chain seq x y z
N MET A 1 21.79 -3.71 -8.45
CA MET A 1 21.34 -3.25 -9.78
C MET A 1 21.57 -1.76 -9.92
N ALA A 2 21.57 -1.22 -11.14
CA ALA A 2 21.65 0.23 -11.31
C ALA A 2 20.37 0.88 -10.76
N ARG A 3 20.52 1.83 -9.83
CA ARG A 3 19.41 2.68 -9.36
C ARG A 3 18.97 3.59 -10.50
N ARG A 4 17.67 3.86 -10.61
CA ARG A 4 17.17 4.91 -11.51
C ARG A 4 17.68 6.27 -10.99
N PRO A 5 17.90 7.27 -11.86
CA PRO A 5 18.35 8.60 -11.42
C PRO A 5 17.43 9.28 -10.39
N VAL A 6 16.16 8.90 -10.36
CA VAL A 6 15.13 9.44 -9.45
C VAL A 6 15.07 8.72 -8.10
N ASP A 7 15.75 7.57 -7.97
CA ASP A 7 15.72 6.78 -6.73
C ASP A 7 16.55 7.48 -5.65
N VAL A 8 15.94 7.66 -4.48
CA VAL A 8 16.61 8.21 -3.31
C VAL A 8 17.47 7.12 -2.66
N PRO A 9 18.70 7.45 -2.21
CA PRO A 9 19.51 6.50 -1.45
C PRO A 9 18.81 6.03 -0.17
N ILE A 10 18.50 4.73 -0.12
CA ILE A 10 17.93 4.10 1.07
C ILE A 10 19.06 3.85 2.09
N PRO A 11 18.93 4.34 3.34
CA PRO A 11 19.94 4.15 4.39
C PRO A 11 20.02 2.69 4.86
N ALA A 12 21.08 2.35 5.60
CA ALA A 12 21.27 0.99 6.12
C ALA A 12 20.26 0.59 7.23
N SER A 13 19.58 1.57 7.80
CA SER A 13 18.49 1.41 8.78
C SER A 13 17.52 2.59 8.67
N PRO A 14 16.23 2.42 9.04
CA PRO A 14 15.26 3.51 8.97
C PRO A 14 15.76 4.77 9.67
N GLN A 15 15.47 5.93 9.08
CA GLN A 15 15.80 7.25 9.63
C GLN A 15 14.49 8.01 9.88
N PRO A 16 14.47 8.93 10.87
CA PRO A 16 13.31 9.78 11.10
C PRO A 16 12.79 10.43 9.80
N PRO A 17 11.47 10.44 9.56
CA PRO A 17 10.40 10.11 10.51
C PRO A 17 10.07 8.61 10.63
N PHE A 18 10.78 7.72 9.94
CA PHE A 18 10.50 6.28 9.96
C PHE A 18 11.12 5.59 11.19
N PRO A 19 10.49 4.52 11.71
CA PRO A 19 9.23 3.91 11.25
C PRO A 19 8.00 4.73 11.65
N ILE A 20 7.06 4.92 10.71
CA ILE A 20 5.70 5.39 11.02
C ILE A 20 4.81 4.15 11.01
N VAL A 21 4.27 3.77 12.18
CA VAL A 21 3.46 2.55 12.35
C VAL A 21 2.00 2.94 12.50
N THR A 22 1.11 2.28 11.77
CA THR A 22 -0.33 2.53 11.86
C THR A 22 -0.98 1.67 12.95
N ASP A 23 -2.16 2.08 13.40
CA ASP A 23 -3.15 1.15 13.93
C ASP A 23 -3.79 0.32 12.80
N TYR A 24 -4.71 -0.58 13.16
CA TYR A 24 -5.52 -1.28 12.17
C TYR A 24 -6.55 -0.36 11.53
N VAL A 25 -6.41 -0.11 10.24
CA VAL A 25 -7.30 0.76 9.44
C VAL A 25 -8.13 -0.03 8.45
N ASP A 26 -9.22 0.55 7.96
CA ASP A 26 -10.08 -0.09 6.96
C ASP A 26 -9.43 -0.14 5.58
N ILE A 27 -9.60 -1.28 4.90
CA ILE A 27 -9.36 -1.41 3.47
C ILE A 27 -10.65 -1.04 2.74
N VAL A 28 -10.59 0.01 1.93
CA VAL A 28 -11.74 0.54 1.19
C VAL A 28 -11.59 0.34 -0.30
N ALA A 29 -12.71 0.33 -1.01
CA ALA A 29 -12.72 0.34 -2.46
C ALA A 29 -12.23 1.71 -2.99
N GLY A 30 -11.31 1.68 -3.95
CA GLY A 30 -10.90 2.87 -4.70
C GLY A 30 -11.90 3.26 -5.79
N PHE A 31 -11.49 4.15 -6.69
CA PHE A 31 -12.34 4.72 -7.74
C PHE A 31 -12.47 3.86 -9.01
N GLY A 32 -12.22 2.55 -8.92
CA GLY A 32 -12.38 1.63 -10.05
C GLY A 32 -11.36 1.80 -11.19
N ARG A 33 -10.20 2.41 -10.93
CA ARG A 33 -9.14 2.59 -11.94
C ARG A 33 -8.05 1.52 -11.83
N GLY A 34 -8.17 0.46 -12.63
CA GLY A 34 -7.10 -0.16 -13.41
C GLY A 34 -5.91 -0.87 -12.74
N SER A 35 -5.55 -0.67 -11.46
CA SER A 35 -4.33 -1.29 -10.90
C SER A 35 -4.37 -2.83 -10.94
N SER A 36 -5.53 -3.43 -10.69
CA SER A 36 -5.76 -4.86 -10.87
C SER A 36 -5.59 -5.31 -12.34
N GLU A 37 -5.95 -4.47 -13.32
CA GLU A 37 -5.73 -4.73 -14.75
C GLU A 37 -4.26 -4.57 -15.19
N LEU A 38 -3.41 -4.03 -14.31
CA LEU A 38 -1.95 -4.02 -14.48
C LEU A 38 -1.30 -5.28 -13.89
N GLY A 39 -2.06 -6.12 -13.19
CA GLY A 39 -1.52 -7.24 -12.40
C GLY A 39 -0.89 -6.80 -11.08
N ILE A 40 -1.15 -5.56 -10.63
CA ILE A 40 -0.54 -4.97 -9.43
C ILE A 40 -1.68 -4.37 -8.58
N PRO A 41 -2.51 -5.21 -7.93
CA PRO A 41 -3.67 -4.74 -7.18
C PRO A 41 -3.26 -3.86 -6.00
N THR A 42 -3.97 -2.75 -5.79
CA THR A 42 -3.71 -1.82 -4.68
C THR A 42 -4.88 -1.76 -3.69
N ALA A 43 -4.58 -1.92 -2.41
CA ALA A 43 -5.51 -1.66 -1.32
C ALA A 43 -5.50 -0.16 -1.01
N ASN A 44 -6.69 0.45 -0.93
CA ASN A 44 -6.84 1.85 -0.56
C ASN A 44 -7.13 1.94 0.94
N VAL A 45 -6.52 2.91 1.63
CA VAL A 45 -6.80 3.19 3.04
C VAL A 45 -7.18 4.65 3.25
N PRO A 46 -8.17 4.97 4.12
CA PRO A 46 -8.53 6.35 4.40
C PRO A 46 -7.40 7.08 5.14
N ILE A 47 -6.95 8.22 4.61
CA ILE A 47 -5.89 9.04 5.21
C ILE A 47 -6.27 9.50 6.63
N GLU A 48 -7.56 9.68 6.90
CA GLU A 48 -8.10 10.10 8.20
C GLU A 48 -7.96 9.04 9.30
N GLN A 49 -7.67 7.78 8.94
CA GLN A 49 -7.37 6.72 9.91
C GLN A 49 -5.86 6.53 10.14
N LEU A 50 -5.01 7.27 9.41
CA LEU A 50 -3.56 7.16 9.51
C LEU A 50 -2.99 8.17 10.53
N PRO A 51 -1.78 7.91 11.07
CA PRO A 51 -1.08 8.89 11.91
C PRO A 51 -0.93 10.24 11.20
N ASP A 52 -1.04 11.33 11.95
CA ASP A 52 -1.01 12.69 11.40
C ASP A 52 0.28 12.98 10.61
N GLU A 53 1.40 12.36 11.00
CA GLU A 53 2.68 12.46 10.33
C GLU A 53 2.64 12.03 8.86
N VAL A 54 1.70 11.15 8.49
CA VAL A 54 1.50 10.74 7.08
C VAL A 54 1.05 11.93 6.22
N ASN A 55 0.31 12.89 6.79
CA ASN A 55 -0.08 14.10 6.07
C ASN A 55 1.11 15.02 5.76
N GLU A 56 2.24 14.86 6.44
CA GLU A 56 3.46 15.65 6.22
C GLU A 56 4.44 14.98 5.24
N LEU A 57 4.26 13.68 4.94
CA LEU A 57 5.13 12.94 4.02
C LEU A 57 5.10 13.49 2.59
N ALA A 58 6.23 13.55 1.89
CA ALA A 58 6.23 13.90 0.47
C ALA A 58 5.36 12.92 -0.36
N THR A 59 4.81 13.36 -1.49
CA THR A 59 4.17 12.41 -2.40
C THR A 59 5.23 11.55 -3.09
N GLY A 60 4.86 10.32 -3.45
CA GLY A 60 5.73 9.37 -4.11
C GLY A 60 5.59 7.96 -3.55
N VAL A 61 6.63 7.15 -3.76
CA VAL A 61 6.64 5.73 -3.46
C VAL A 61 7.46 5.43 -2.22
N TYR A 62 6.89 4.63 -1.33
CA TYR A 62 7.46 4.19 -0.06
C TYR A 62 7.45 2.66 0.02
N PHE A 63 8.08 2.11 1.06
CA PHE A 63 8.07 0.68 1.34
C PHE A 63 7.92 0.39 2.82
N GLY A 64 7.49 -0.83 3.14
CA GLY A 64 7.34 -1.30 4.52
C GLY A 64 6.82 -2.71 4.61
N TRP A 65 6.23 -3.05 5.75
CA TRP A 65 5.52 -4.30 6.01
C TRP A 65 4.03 -4.04 6.21
N ALA A 66 3.19 -5.02 5.91
CA ALA A 66 1.78 -5.02 6.28
C ALA A 66 1.31 -6.38 6.80
N ARG A 67 0.24 -6.34 7.60
CA ARG A 67 -0.56 -7.49 8.00
C ARG A 67 -2.05 -7.18 7.82
N VAL A 68 -2.74 -8.04 7.10
CA VAL A 68 -4.20 -7.99 6.94
C VAL A 68 -4.86 -8.76 8.10
N ARG A 69 -6.05 -8.32 8.52
CA ARG A 69 -6.86 -8.98 9.53
C ARG A 69 -8.33 -9.02 9.10
N PRO A 70 -8.97 -10.19 9.04
CA PRO A 70 -10.38 -10.31 8.73
C PRO A 70 -11.26 -9.74 9.85
N ARG A 71 -12.49 -9.37 9.50
CA ARG A 71 -13.51 -8.95 10.46
C ARG A 71 -14.62 -9.99 10.52
N ALA A 72 -14.42 -11.02 11.34
CA ALA A 72 -15.34 -12.16 11.47
C ALA A 72 -16.72 -11.77 12.04
N ASP A 73 -16.85 -10.56 12.60
CA ASP A 73 -18.09 -9.99 13.11
C ASP A 73 -18.98 -9.37 12.00
N GLN A 74 -18.51 -9.33 10.76
CA GLN A 74 -19.19 -8.69 9.64
C GLN A 74 -19.60 -9.71 8.56
N GLU A 75 -20.85 -9.60 8.11
CA GLU A 75 -21.33 -10.32 6.93
C GLU A 75 -21.01 -9.54 5.66
N ALA A 76 -20.87 -10.26 4.54
CA ALA A 76 -20.55 -9.65 3.25
C ALA A 76 -21.63 -8.65 2.80
N LYS A 77 -21.19 -7.50 2.26
CA LYS A 77 -22.10 -6.42 1.81
C LYS A 77 -21.74 -5.96 0.41
N ILE A 78 -22.75 -5.66 -0.39
CA ILE A 78 -22.59 -5.01 -1.69
C ILE A 78 -22.51 -3.51 -1.49
N HIS A 79 -21.46 -2.89 -2.00
CA HIS A 79 -21.29 -1.44 -2.06
C HIS A 79 -21.31 -1.00 -3.53
N HIS A 80 -21.94 0.14 -3.79
CA HIS A 80 -21.95 0.74 -5.13
C HIS A 80 -20.84 1.79 -5.21
N ARG A 81 -19.99 1.68 -6.22
CA ARG A 81 -18.98 2.69 -6.56
C ARG A 81 -19.62 3.90 -7.21
N HIS A 82 -18.86 4.99 -7.32
CA HIS A 82 -19.35 6.24 -7.90
C HIS A 82 -19.75 6.11 -9.38
N ASP A 83 -19.15 5.18 -10.11
CA ASP A 83 -19.48 4.87 -11.51
C ASP A 83 -20.70 3.92 -11.65
N GLY A 84 -21.32 3.54 -10.54
CA GLY A 84 -22.46 2.62 -10.49
C GLY A 84 -22.08 1.14 -10.46
N SER A 85 -20.79 0.78 -10.56
CA SER A 85 -20.35 -0.62 -10.44
C SER A 85 -20.46 -1.13 -9.01
N GLU A 86 -20.70 -2.42 -8.84
CA GLU A 86 -20.79 -3.07 -7.54
C GLU A 86 -19.42 -3.59 -7.09
N VAL A 87 -19.17 -3.53 -5.77
CA VAL A 87 -18.01 -4.14 -5.13
C VAL A 87 -18.47 -4.84 -3.85
N ILE A 88 -17.99 -6.08 -3.66
CA ILE A 88 -18.33 -6.89 -2.50
C ILE A 88 -17.31 -6.62 -1.39
N TYR A 89 -17.79 -6.10 -0.27
CA TYR A 89 -17.04 -6.04 0.97
C TYR A 89 -17.24 -7.38 1.69
N ASN A 90 -16.29 -8.29 1.51
CA ASN A 90 -16.32 -9.63 2.13
C ASN A 90 -15.61 -9.67 3.50
N TYR A 91 -15.05 -8.54 3.93
CA TYR A 91 -14.40 -8.37 5.23
C TYR A 91 -13.24 -9.34 5.51
N GLY A 92 -12.61 -9.86 4.44
CA GLY A 92 -11.52 -10.82 4.53
C GLY A 92 -11.97 -12.24 4.93
N SER A 93 -13.26 -12.56 4.83
CA SER A 93 -13.82 -13.86 5.23
C SER A 93 -13.24 -15.08 4.50
N GLN A 94 -12.60 -14.88 3.35
CA GLN A 94 -11.97 -15.93 2.54
C GLN A 94 -10.44 -16.01 2.71
N LEU A 95 -9.84 -15.15 3.54
CA LEU A 95 -8.40 -15.19 3.80
C LEU A 95 -8.02 -16.47 4.55
N SER A 96 -7.05 -17.19 4.01
CA SER A 96 -6.43 -18.35 4.67
C SER A 96 -5.44 -17.93 5.75
N GLU A 97 -5.11 -18.84 6.68
CA GLU A 97 -4.12 -18.60 7.74
C GLU A 97 -2.75 -18.12 7.20
N ILE A 98 -2.35 -18.58 6.01
CA ILE A 98 -1.11 -18.14 5.38
C ILE A 98 -1.20 -16.67 4.96
N GLU A 99 -2.35 -16.25 4.42
CA GLU A 99 -2.64 -14.87 3.98
C GLU A 99 -2.78 -13.88 5.16
N LEU A 100 -2.77 -14.36 6.41
CA LEU A 100 -2.71 -13.53 7.62
C LEU A 100 -1.28 -13.21 8.08
N GLY A 101 -0.27 -13.63 7.31
CA GLY A 101 1.13 -13.34 7.54
C GLY A 101 1.49 -11.85 7.43
N VAL A 102 2.76 -11.55 7.72
CA VAL A 102 3.35 -10.22 7.51
C VAL A 102 4.08 -10.21 6.17
N PHE A 103 3.63 -9.36 5.26
CA PHE A 103 4.11 -9.29 3.88
C PHE A 103 4.78 -7.96 3.57
N PRO A 104 5.79 -7.94 2.68
CA PRO A 104 6.37 -6.70 2.22
C PRO A 104 5.34 -5.90 1.43
N ILE A 105 5.43 -4.58 1.48
CA ILE A 105 4.57 -3.69 0.71
C ILE A 105 5.37 -2.59 0.01
N VAL A 106 4.82 -2.11 -1.10
CA VAL A 106 5.11 -0.76 -1.62
C VAL A 106 3.88 0.11 -1.42
N LEU A 107 4.08 1.38 -1.09
CA LEU A 107 3.00 2.34 -0.89
C LEU A 107 3.15 3.51 -1.85
N SER A 108 2.04 3.97 -2.40
CA SER A 108 1.93 5.23 -3.14
C SER A 108 1.21 6.25 -2.27
N VAL A 109 1.87 7.37 -2.03
CA VAL A 109 1.28 8.55 -1.38
C VAL A 109 1.08 9.62 -2.44
N GLY A 110 -0.16 9.99 -2.71
CA GLY A 110 -0.52 10.98 -3.75
C GLY A 110 -1.50 12.02 -3.24
N TRP A 111 -1.90 12.97 -4.09
CA TRP A 111 -2.96 13.92 -3.80
C TRP A 111 -4.30 13.45 -4.35
N ASN A 112 -5.39 13.66 -3.59
CA ASN A 112 -6.74 13.35 -4.03
C ASN A 112 -7.33 14.49 -4.89
N PRO A 113 -7.57 14.28 -6.20
CA PRO A 113 -8.13 15.33 -7.07
C PRO A 113 -9.55 15.75 -6.69
N PHE A 114 -10.33 14.86 -6.07
CA PHE A 114 -11.73 15.12 -5.70
C PHE A 114 -11.88 16.05 -4.48
N TYR A 115 -10.82 16.22 -3.69
CA TYR A 115 -10.79 17.15 -2.57
C TYR A 115 -9.94 18.38 -2.89
N ASN A 116 -9.95 18.84 -4.15
CA ASN A 116 -9.14 19.97 -4.63
C ASN A 116 -7.64 19.83 -4.27
N ASN A 117 -7.11 18.60 -4.25
CA ASN A 117 -5.76 18.28 -3.80
C ASN A 117 -5.42 18.80 -2.39
N SER A 118 -6.42 18.89 -1.50
CA SER A 118 -6.22 19.27 -0.09
C SER A 118 -5.95 18.07 0.83
N LYS A 119 -6.22 16.85 0.36
CA LYS A 119 -6.03 15.61 1.11
C LYS A 119 -5.13 14.64 0.34
N LYS A 120 -4.25 13.96 1.06
CA LYS A 120 -3.44 12.87 0.50
C LYS A 120 -4.25 11.57 0.40
N THR A 121 -3.84 10.70 -0.50
CA THR A 121 -4.31 9.32 -0.64
C THR A 121 -3.14 8.38 -0.39
N VAL A 122 -3.42 7.26 0.26
CA VAL A 122 -2.46 6.17 0.44
C VAL A 122 -3.03 4.90 -0.18
N GLU A 123 -2.28 4.37 -1.12
CA GLU A 123 -2.52 3.09 -1.76
C GLU A 123 -1.34 2.18 -1.49
N LEU A 124 -1.59 0.89 -1.25
CA LEU A 124 -0.54 -0.07 -0.98
C LEU A 124 -0.72 -1.33 -1.80
N HIS A 125 0.37 -1.78 -2.42
CA HIS A 125 0.45 -3.07 -3.05
C HIS A 125 1.16 -4.03 -2.11
N ILE A 126 0.48 -5.11 -1.73
CA ILE A 126 1.03 -6.15 -0.88
C ILE A 126 1.73 -7.18 -1.75
N LEU A 127 3.00 -7.48 -1.47
CA LEU A 127 3.80 -8.42 -2.23
C LEU A 127 3.45 -9.88 -1.82
N HIS A 128 2.20 -10.25 -2.07
CA HIS A 128 1.65 -11.58 -1.87
C HIS A 128 0.53 -11.84 -2.88
N ASP A 129 0.43 -13.08 -3.35
CA ASP A 129 -0.60 -13.52 -4.29
C ASP A 129 -1.83 -14.02 -3.51
N PHE A 130 -2.78 -13.11 -3.28
CA PHE A 130 -4.03 -13.41 -2.59
C PHE A 130 -5.03 -14.06 -3.55
N LYS A 131 -5.77 -15.06 -3.07
CA LYS A 131 -6.74 -15.78 -3.90
C LYS A 131 -8.00 -14.99 -4.20
N GLU A 132 -8.36 -14.10 -3.28
CA GLU A 132 -9.61 -13.32 -3.31
C GLU A 132 -9.34 -11.89 -2.85
N ASP A 133 -10.18 -10.96 -3.30
CA ASP A 133 -10.21 -9.61 -2.75
C ASP A 133 -10.60 -9.65 -1.26
N PHE A 134 -10.25 -8.60 -0.50
CA PHE A 134 -10.51 -8.52 0.94
C PHE A 134 -11.04 -7.14 1.38
N TYR A 135 -11.87 -6.51 0.55
CA TYR A 135 -12.50 -5.22 0.89
C TYR A 135 -13.26 -5.28 2.22
N GLY A 136 -13.09 -4.25 3.05
CA GLY A 136 -13.66 -4.17 4.40
C GLY A 136 -12.84 -4.86 5.48
N ALA A 137 -11.85 -5.69 5.12
CA ALA A 137 -10.88 -6.19 6.10
C ALA A 137 -10.07 -5.01 6.71
N LYS A 138 -9.37 -5.30 7.81
CA LYS A 138 -8.46 -4.33 8.43
C LYS A 138 -7.03 -4.58 7.97
N ILE A 139 -6.23 -3.55 7.87
CA ILE A 139 -4.78 -3.64 7.62
C ILE A 139 -4.00 -2.82 8.64
N LYS A 140 -2.87 -3.35 9.08
CA LYS A 140 -1.88 -2.62 9.87
C LYS A 140 -0.55 -2.66 9.13
N PHE A 141 0.13 -1.54 9.02
CA PHE A 141 1.36 -1.45 8.25
C PHE A 141 2.31 -0.40 8.82
N ASN A 142 3.51 -0.32 8.26
CA ASN A 142 4.47 0.73 8.56
C ASN A 142 5.08 1.34 7.30
N PHE A 143 5.48 2.60 7.39
CA PHE A 143 6.39 3.24 6.44
C PHE A 143 7.81 3.12 6.99
N LEU A 144 8.73 2.54 6.21
CA LEU A 144 10.12 2.33 6.60
C LEU A 144 11.13 3.14 5.80
N GLY A 145 10.71 3.71 4.69
CA GLY A 145 11.54 4.58 3.87
C GLY A 145 10.87 4.99 2.57
N TYR A 146 11.51 5.92 1.89
CA TYR A 146 11.08 6.50 0.62
C TYR A 146 11.96 5.99 -0.53
N ILE A 147 11.34 5.61 -1.64
CA ILE A 147 12.01 5.13 -2.85
C ILE A 147 12.22 6.29 -3.84
N ARG A 148 11.15 6.96 -4.25
CA ARG A 148 11.18 7.95 -5.35
C ARG A 148 9.96 8.87 -5.33
N PRO A 149 10.01 10.04 -5.99
CA PRO A 149 8.84 10.89 -6.22
C PRO A 149 7.83 10.25 -7.17
N GLU A 150 6.64 10.85 -7.22
CA GLU A 150 5.67 10.60 -8.28
C GLU A 150 6.29 10.91 -9.65
N LEU A 151 6.00 10.06 -10.62
CA LEU A 151 6.49 10.18 -11.99
C LEU A 151 5.30 10.32 -12.94
N ASN A 152 5.51 11.09 -14.01
CA ASN A 152 4.55 11.19 -15.09
C ASN A 152 4.86 10.16 -16.16
N TYR A 153 3.85 9.44 -16.62
CA TYR A 153 4.00 8.39 -17.62
C TYR A 153 3.22 8.74 -18.88
N THR A 154 3.84 8.49 -20.03
CA THR A 154 3.21 8.61 -21.34
C THR A 154 2.71 7.26 -21.86
N THR A 155 3.14 6.14 -21.26
CA THR A 155 2.72 4.78 -21.62
C THR A 155 2.44 3.93 -20.38
N LYS A 156 1.55 2.93 -20.51
CA LYS A 156 1.22 1.98 -19.43
C LYS A 156 2.42 1.08 -19.11
N GLU A 157 3.22 0.74 -20.10
CA GLU A 157 4.39 -0.12 -19.98
C GLU A 157 5.47 0.51 -19.11
N ALA A 158 5.74 1.81 -19.30
CA ALA A 158 6.71 2.55 -18.49
C ALA A 158 6.28 2.62 -17.01
N LEU A 159 4.97 2.81 -16.76
CA LEU A 159 4.41 2.77 -15.42
C LEU A 159 4.63 1.40 -14.76
N ILE A 160 4.32 0.31 -15.48
CA ILE A 160 4.49 -1.06 -14.98
C ILE A 160 5.97 -1.36 -14.69
N GLU A 161 6.88 -0.97 -15.58
CA GLU A 161 8.33 -1.15 -15.40
C GLU A 161 8.84 -0.46 -14.14
N ASP A 162 8.39 0.77 -13.89
CA ASP A 162 8.78 1.52 -12.70
C ASP A 162 8.19 0.92 -11.42
N ILE A 163 6.95 0.42 -11.44
CA ILE A 163 6.37 -0.27 -10.28
C ILE A 163 7.11 -1.58 -10.00
N HIS A 164 7.46 -2.36 -11.02
CA HIS A 164 8.28 -3.56 -10.81
C HIS A 164 9.65 -3.23 -10.24
N THR A 165 10.23 -2.11 -10.63
CA THR A 165 11.48 -1.61 -10.03
C THR A 165 11.27 -1.25 -8.56
N ASP A 166 10.17 -0.58 -8.21
CA ASP A 166 9.82 -0.24 -6.82
C ASP A 166 9.66 -1.51 -5.94
N ILE A 167 8.89 -2.49 -6.42
CA ILE A 167 8.67 -3.80 -5.78
C ILE A 167 10.00 -4.48 -5.51
N LYS A 168 10.90 -4.45 -6.49
CA LYS A 168 12.19 -5.12 -6.41
C LYS A 168 13.14 -4.44 -5.43
N ILE A 169 13.18 -3.11 -5.42
CA ILE A 169 13.91 -2.32 -4.41
C ILE A 169 13.37 -2.61 -3.01
N ALA A 170 12.05 -2.54 -2.82
CA ALA A 170 11.41 -2.80 -1.53
C ALA A 170 11.73 -4.21 -1.01
N SER A 171 11.58 -5.22 -1.88
CA SER A 171 11.91 -6.60 -1.53
C SER A 171 13.37 -6.76 -1.10
N GLU A 172 14.33 -6.23 -1.86
CA GLU A 172 15.76 -6.33 -1.51
C GLU A 172 16.07 -5.66 -0.15
N VAL A 173 15.54 -4.45 0.08
CA VAL A 173 15.81 -3.69 1.31
C VAL A 173 15.16 -4.34 2.53
N LEU A 174 13.91 -4.77 2.41
CA LEU A 174 13.14 -5.32 3.52
C LEU A 174 13.74 -6.63 4.05
N HIS A 175 14.47 -7.38 3.23
CA HIS A 175 15.17 -8.59 3.67
C HIS A 175 16.49 -8.33 4.42
N SER A 176 16.97 -7.09 4.49
CA SER A 176 18.12 -6.76 5.34
C SER A 176 17.75 -6.73 6.82
N ASP A 177 18.68 -7.12 7.71
CA ASP A 177 18.41 -7.32 9.14
C ASP A 177 17.73 -6.12 9.83
N ALA A 178 18.18 -4.90 9.52
CA ALA A 178 17.65 -3.68 10.12
C ALA A 178 16.17 -3.44 9.79
N TYR A 179 15.72 -3.85 8.60
CA TYR A 179 14.34 -3.68 8.15
C TYR A 179 13.48 -4.91 8.40
N ALA A 180 14.06 -6.12 8.31
CA ALA A 180 13.37 -7.38 8.55
C ALA A 180 12.89 -7.52 9.99
N SER A 181 13.67 -7.04 10.96
CA SER A 181 13.31 -7.07 12.39
C SER A 181 12.03 -6.27 12.71
N LEU A 182 11.67 -5.29 11.88
CA LEU A 182 10.51 -4.41 12.08
C LEU A 182 9.18 -5.06 11.71
N LYS A 183 9.18 -6.30 11.18
CA LYS A 183 7.98 -7.14 11.09
C LYS A 183 7.29 -7.31 12.45
N SER A 184 8.08 -7.32 13.52
CA SER A 184 7.59 -7.49 14.90
C SER A 184 6.69 -6.35 15.40
N GLN A 185 6.66 -5.21 14.70
CA GLN A 185 5.80 -4.09 15.03
C GLN A 185 4.33 -4.32 14.65
N LEU A 186 4.07 -5.28 13.76
CA LEU A 186 2.76 -5.47 13.14
C LEU A 186 1.88 -6.45 13.89
#